data_AF-A0A7R9WBI8-F1
#
_entry.id   AF-A0A7R9WBI8-F1
#
_cell.length_a   1.000
_cell.length_b   1.000
_cell.length_c   1.000
_cell.angle_alpha   90.00
_cell.angle_beta   90.00
_cell.angle_gamma   90.00
#
_symmetry.space_group_name_H-M   'P 1'
#
loop_
_entity.id
_entity.type
_entity.pdbx_description
1 polymer ?
#
loop_
_entity_poly.entity_id
_entity_poly.type
_entity_poly.pdbx_seq_one_letter_code
_entity_poly.pdbx_strand_id
1 'polypeptide(L)'
;MKAQFGPELMKALQVATNEIIGDDYTPELVTNLKEKVDKVISDYRLSDSLVLEYGANLYLKAVGVVSQNTPSGIPSKEKMEALDGLRSLLRLSKEDTYPAHLEVFGEVYKRSVLEAMGPTGVIRPEFREPLVDLRARLGVTEDAARQLFLDAVKERMVPMVEDLVLELERTMLNQQQLAQKRQKDFGEDVFKSGRSGAGKLGIG
;
A
#
# COMPACT_ATOMS: atom_id res chain seq x y z
N MET A 1 17.28 -25.41 -30.08
CA MET A 1 16.96 -26.24 -28.89
C MET A 1 16.71 -25.43 -27.61
N LYS A 2 17.34 -24.27 -27.37
CA LYS A 2 17.18 -23.51 -26.10
C LYS A 2 15.75 -23.05 -25.74
N ALA A 3 14.88 -22.83 -26.73
CA ALA A 3 13.52 -22.31 -26.51
C ALA A 3 12.48 -23.37 -26.07
N GLN A 4 12.78 -24.67 -26.18
CA GLN A 4 11.79 -25.73 -25.91
C GLN A 4 11.65 -26.10 -24.42
N PHE A 5 12.65 -25.78 -23.60
CA PHE A 5 12.72 -26.19 -22.18
C PHE A 5 12.50 -25.02 -21.20
N GLY A 6 12.28 -23.80 -21.70
CA GLY A 6 11.85 -22.65 -20.89
C GLY A 6 10.59 -22.89 -20.05
N PRO A 7 9.56 -23.60 -20.57
CA PRO A 7 8.38 -23.95 -19.79
C PRO A 7 8.65 -24.85 -18.58
N GLU A 8 9.61 -25.77 -18.66
CA GLU A 8 9.98 -26.65 -17.53
C GLU A 8 10.69 -25.86 -16.42
N LEU A 9 11.58 -24.94 -16.79
CA LEU A 9 12.18 -24.02 -15.82
C LEU A 9 11.12 -23.12 -15.19
N MET A 10 10.23 -22.53 -15.99
CA MET A 10 9.13 -21.70 -15.47
C MET A 10 8.27 -22.48 -14.48
N LYS A 11 7.92 -23.74 -14.78
CA LYS A 11 7.16 -24.61 -13.88
C LYS A 11 7.91 -24.88 -12.58
N ALA A 12 9.22 -25.19 -12.65
CA ALA A 12 10.05 -25.40 -11.47
C ALA A 12 10.13 -24.15 -10.58
N LEU A 13 10.35 -22.98 -11.19
CA LEU A 13 10.37 -21.70 -10.48
C LEU A 13 9.01 -21.37 -9.84
N GLN A 14 7.91 -21.69 -10.52
CA GLN A 14 6.55 -21.42 -10.03
C GLN A 14 6.19 -22.34 -8.86
N VAL A 15 6.58 -23.61 -8.89
CA VAL A 15 6.47 -24.53 -7.75
C VAL A 15 7.30 -24.01 -6.57
N ALA A 16 8.56 -23.65 -6.80
CA ALA A 16 9.42 -23.10 -5.75
C ALA A 16 8.85 -21.81 -5.15
N THR A 17 8.30 -20.93 -5.99
CA THR A 17 7.65 -19.69 -5.54
C THR A 17 6.47 -19.98 -4.62
N ASN A 18 5.58 -20.91 -5.03
CA ASN A 18 4.40 -21.26 -4.25
C ASN A 18 4.76 -21.94 -2.91
N GLU A 19 5.79 -22.79 -2.89
CA GLU A 19 6.24 -23.43 -1.66
C GLU A 19 6.86 -22.42 -0.68
N ILE A 20 7.67 -21.46 -1.17
CA ILE A 20 8.32 -20.46 -0.31
C ILE A 20 7.33 -19.46 0.29
N ILE A 21 6.31 -19.06 -0.45
CA ILE A 21 5.27 -18.13 0.04
C ILE A 21 4.18 -18.83 0.88
N GLY A 22 4.25 -20.15 1.02
CA GLY A 22 3.35 -20.93 1.86
C GLY A 22 3.62 -20.71 3.36
N ASP A 23 2.82 -21.36 4.20
CA ASP A 23 2.90 -21.21 5.65
C ASP A 23 4.12 -21.95 6.28
N ASP A 24 4.70 -22.92 5.57
CA ASP A 24 5.78 -23.79 6.05
C ASP A 24 7.19 -23.30 5.63
N TYR A 25 7.38 -21.98 5.57
CA TYR A 25 8.68 -21.41 5.18
C TYR A 25 9.80 -21.82 6.15
N THR A 26 10.92 -22.30 5.58
CA THR A 26 12.17 -22.53 6.31
C THR A 26 13.37 -22.16 5.42
N PRO A 27 14.51 -21.71 5.99
CA PRO A 27 15.74 -21.48 5.22
C PRO A 27 16.24 -22.74 4.47
N GLU A 28 16.04 -23.91 5.07
CA GLU A 28 16.36 -25.21 4.46
C GLU A 28 15.52 -25.48 3.21
N LEU A 29 14.22 -25.12 3.23
CA LEU A 29 13.35 -25.25 2.07
C LEU A 29 13.88 -24.44 0.87
N VAL A 30 14.31 -23.19 1.09
CA VAL A 30 14.88 -22.35 0.03
C VAL A 30 16.12 -22.99 -0.57
N THR A 31 16.99 -23.54 0.26
CA THR A 31 18.23 -24.22 -0.18
C THR A 31 17.89 -25.43 -1.04
N ASN A 32 16.98 -26.29 -0.57
CA ASN A 32 16.53 -27.48 -1.30
C ASN A 32 15.87 -27.13 -2.64
N LEU A 33 15.05 -26.08 -2.68
CA LEU A 33 14.39 -25.62 -3.90
C LEU A 33 15.37 -25.00 -4.89
N LYS A 34 16.37 -24.26 -4.38
CA LYS A 34 17.44 -23.72 -5.20
C LYS A 34 18.25 -24.83 -5.88
N GLU A 35 18.60 -25.89 -5.14
CA GLU A 35 19.27 -27.06 -5.72
C GLU A 35 18.43 -27.75 -6.81
N LYS A 36 17.11 -27.87 -6.61
CA LYS A 36 16.20 -28.41 -7.64
C LYS A 36 16.19 -27.53 -8.90
N VAL A 37 16.12 -26.20 -8.73
CA VAL A 37 16.15 -25.25 -9.85
C VAL A 37 17.49 -25.30 -10.59
N ASP A 38 18.61 -25.29 -9.85
CA ASP A 38 19.96 -25.35 -10.42
C ASP A 38 20.19 -26.67 -11.17
N LYS A 39 19.61 -27.78 -10.67
CA LYS A 39 19.62 -29.07 -11.37
C LYS A 39 18.86 -29.00 -12.69
N VAL A 40 17.66 -28.40 -12.72
CA VAL A 40 16.90 -28.18 -13.97
C VAL A 40 17.71 -27.34 -14.96
N ILE A 41 18.35 -26.27 -14.49
CA ILE A 41 19.19 -25.41 -15.34
C ILE A 41 20.36 -26.22 -15.94
N SER A 42 21.02 -27.04 -15.12
CA SER A 42 22.12 -27.90 -15.54
C SER A 42 21.68 -28.98 -16.54
N ASP A 43 20.63 -29.73 -16.21
CA ASP A 43 20.13 -30.86 -17.00
C ASP A 43 19.71 -30.41 -18.41
N TYR A 44 19.11 -29.22 -18.53
CA TYR A 44 18.65 -28.66 -19.80
C TYR A 44 19.62 -27.64 -20.43
N ARG A 45 20.79 -27.42 -19.81
CA ARG A 45 21.81 -26.42 -20.25
C ARG A 45 21.21 -25.04 -20.51
N LEU A 46 20.32 -24.62 -19.62
CA LEU A 46 19.64 -23.33 -19.71
C LEU A 46 20.58 -22.21 -19.29
N SER A 47 20.29 -21.00 -19.76
CA SER A 47 21.01 -19.82 -19.31
C SER A 47 20.34 -19.24 -18.07
N ASP A 48 21.17 -18.81 -17.12
CA ASP A 48 20.76 -18.07 -15.94
C ASP A 48 19.93 -16.81 -16.26
N SER A 49 20.10 -16.24 -17.47
CA SER A 49 19.30 -15.11 -17.93
C SER A 49 17.80 -15.40 -17.99
N LEU A 50 17.41 -16.67 -18.23
CA LEU A 50 16.00 -17.08 -18.24
C LEU A 50 15.38 -17.04 -16.84
N VAL A 51 16.17 -17.27 -15.79
CA VAL A 51 15.70 -17.16 -14.40
C VAL A 51 15.36 -15.71 -14.09
N LEU A 52 16.18 -14.76 -14.55
CA LEU A 52 15.93 -13.33 -14.37
C LEU A 52 14.68 -12.86 -15.14
N GLU A 53 14.51 -13.35 -16.38
CA GLU A 53 13.36 -13.01 -17.23
C GLU A 53 12.03 -13.42 -16.60
N TYR A 54 11.96 -14.62 -16.02
CA TYR A 54 10.75 -15.08 -15.31
C TYR A 54 10.66 -14.58 -13.88
N GLY A 55 11.81 -14.33 -13.24
CA GLY A 55 11.93 -14.06 -11.81
C GLY A 55 11.20 -12.79 -11.38
N ALA A 56 11.33 -11.68 -12.11
CA ALA A 56 10.69 -10.43 -11.72
C ALA A 56 9.15 -10.57 -11.60
N ASN A 57 8.52 -11.22 -12.57
CA ASN A 57 7.06 -11.44 -12.57
C ASN A 57 6.61 -12.42 -11.48
N LEU A 58 7.39 -13.48 -11.21
CA LEU A 58 7.10 -14.41 -10.13
C LEU A 58 7.25 -13.75 -8.76
N TYR A 59 8.27 -12.91 -8.60
CA TYR A 59 8.51 -12.14 -7.39
C TYR A 59 7.36 -11.16 -7.13
N LEU A 60 6.93 -10.40 -8.14
CA LEU A 60 5.79 -9.48 -8.01
C LEU A 60 4.52 -10.21 -7.54
N LYS A 61 4.22 -11.36 -8.15
CA LYS A 61 3.08 -12.20 -7.72
C LYS A 61 3.22 -12.68 -6.29
N ALA A 62 4.42 -13.12 -5.89
CA ALA A 62 4.70 -13.55 -4.52
C ALA A 62 4.47 -12.43 -3.50
N VAL A 63 4.96 -11.22 -3.78
CA VAL A 63 4.72 -10.03 -2.94
C VAL A 63 3.23 -9.74 -2.83
N GLY A 64 2.50 -9.82 -3.94
CA GLY A 64 1.04 -9.66 -3.97
C GLY A 64 0.29 -10.68 -3.10
N VAL A 65 0.67 -11.96 -3.17
CA VAL A 65 0.09 -13.03 -2.32
C VAL A 65 0.40 -12.78 -0.85
N VAL A 66 1.64 -12.41 -0.52
CA VAL A 66 2.03 -12.07 0.86
C VAL A 66 1.20 -10.93 1.41
N SER A 67 0.96 -9.88 0.61
CA SER A 67 0.11 -8.75 0.99
C SER A 67 -1.36 -9.17 1.22
N GLN A 68 -1.94 -9.97 0.31
CA GLN A 68 -3.32 -10.47 0.43
C GLN A 68 -3.51 -11.34 1.67
N ASN A 69 -2.50 -12.14 2.02
CA ASN A 69 -2.52 -13.02 3.19
C ASN A 69 -2.19 -12.26 4.49
N THR A 70 -2.21 -10.93 4.48
CA THR A 70 -1.81 -10.09 5.61
C THR A 70 -2.92 -9.08 5.93
N PRO A 71 -3.71 -9.29 7.02
CA PRO A 71 -4.90 -8.48 7.32
C PRO A 71 -4.63 -6.97 7.50
N SER A 72 -3.46 -6.60 8.02
CA SER A 72 -3.06 -5.19 8.21
C SER A 72 -2.41 -4.57 6.97
N GLY A 73 -2.16 -5.37 5.92
CA GLY A 73 -1.31 -5.01 4.78
C GLY A 73 0.19 -4.95 5.12
N ILE A 74 0.60 -5.20 6.38
CA ILE A 74 2.00 -5.14 6.79
C ILE A 74 2.52 -6.54 7.16
N PRO A 75 3.40 -7.15 6.34
CA PRO A 75 3.85 -8.52 6.54
C PRO A 75 4.62 -8.73 7.86
N SER A 76 4.58 -9.96 8.36
CA SER A 76 5.43 -10.39 9.48
C SER A 76 6.91 -10.48 9.03
N LYS A 77 7.83 -10.51 9.99
CA LYS A 77 9.26 -10.68 9.69
C LYS A 77 9.54 -11.97 8.92
N GLU A 78 8.91 -13.07 9.32
CA GLU A 78 9.01 -14.37 8.66
C GLU A 78 8.58 -14.31 7.19
N LYS A 79 7.48 -13.62 6.88
CA LYS A 79 7.03 -13.43 5.49
C LYS A 79 8.01 -12.58 4.68
N MET A 80 8.64 -11.57 5.30
CA MET A 80 9.69 -10.78 4.64
C MET A 80 10.97 -11.59 4.42
N GLU A 81 11.33 -12.48 5.35
CA GLU A 81 12.44 -13.41 5.19
C GLU A 81 12.16 -14.42 4.07
N ALA A 82 10.94 -14.92 3.95
CA ALA A 82 10.51 -15.75 2.83
C ALA A 82 10.67 -15.05 1.48
N LEU A 83 10.28 -13.77 1.40
CA LEU A 83 10.51 -12.96 0.21
C LEU A 83 12.00 -12.72 -0.08
N ASP A 84 12.86 -12.57 0.93
CA ASP A 84 14.31 -12.46 0.72
C ASP A 84 14.93 -13.78 0.24
N GLY A 85 14.46 -14.91 0.78
CA GLY A 85 14.81 -16.26 0.32
C GLY A 85 14.40 -16.48 -1.14
N LEU A 86 13.17 -16.08 -1.50
CA LEU A 86 12.69 -16.13 -2.88
C LEU A 86 13.52 -15.24 -3.82
N ARG A 87 13.86 -14.01 -3.39
CA ARG A 87 14.73 -13.10 -4.15
C ARG A 87 16.07 -13.79 -4.48
N SER A 88 16.68 -14.44 -3.49
CA SER A 88 17.94 -15.18 -3.65
C SER A 88 17.80 -16.37 -4.63
N LEU A 89 16.71 -17.13 -4.54
CA LEU A 89 16.42 -18.24 -5.45
C LEU A 89 16.23 -17.76 -6.90
N LEU A 90 15.50 -16.65 -7.08
CA LEU A 90 15.27 -16.03 -8.38
C LEU A 90 16.45 -15.21 -8.90
N ARG A 91 17.56 -15.15 -8.14
CA ARG A 91 18.81 -14.45 -8.48
C ARG A 91 18.61 -12.95 -8.73
N LEU A 92 17.58 -12.37 -8.13
CA LEU A 92 17.27 -10.95 -8.24
C LEU A 92 18.13 -10.12 -7.28
N SER A 93 18.57 -8.95 -7.71
CA SER A 93 19.19 -7.98 -6.82
C SER A 93 18.13 -7.37 -5.89
N LYS A 94 18.56 -6.64 -4.84
CA LYS A 94 17.59 -5.89 -4.02
C LYS A 94 16.91 -4.79 -4.82
N GLU A 95 17.60 -4.23 -5.81
CA GLU A 95 17.08 -3.13 -6.64
C GLU A 95 15.96 -3.61 -7.55
N ASP A 96 16.07 -4.82 -8.10
CA ASP A 96 15.05 -5.43 -8.95
C ASP A 96 13.74 -5.69 -8.20
N THR A 97 13.79 -5.79 -6.86
CA THR A 97 12.60 -6.01 -6.05
C THR A 97 11.85 -4.74 -5.67
N TYR A 98 12.50 -3.57 -5.72
CA TYR A 98 11.89 -2.31 -5.27
C TYR A 98 10.59 -1.94 -6.02
N PRO A 99 10.48 -2.13 -7.35
CA PRO A 99 9.22 -1.87 -8.05
C PRO A 99 8.06 -2.72 -7.52
N ALA A 100 8.30 -4.01 -7.24
CA ALA A 100 7.28 -4.90 -6.71
C ALA A 100 6.83 -4.54 -5.29
N HIS A 101 7.79 -4.19 -4.43
CA HIS A 101 7.48 -3.71 -3.07
C HIS A 101 6.72 -2.38 -3.10
N LEU A 102 7.10 -1.46 -4.00
CA LEU A 102 6.42 -0.18 -4.16
C LEU A 102 4.97 -0.35 -4.67
N GLU A 103 4.77 -1.19 -5.67
CA GLU A 103 3.45 -1.44 -6.25
C GLU A 103 2.47 -2.02 -5.23
N VAL A 104 2.94 -2.96 -4.40
CA VAL A 104 2.07 -3.69 -3.47
C VAL A 104 1.99 -3.03 -2.09
N PHE A 105 3.08 -2.50 -1.56
CA PHE A 105 3.16 -1.93 -0.21
C PHE A 105 3.22 -0.41 -0.17
N GLY A 106 3.36 0.27 -1.31
CA GLY A 106 3.41 1.73 -1.37
C GLY A 106 2.17 2.40 -0.77
N GLU A 107 0.98 1.91 -1.14
CA GLU A 107 -0.29 2.40 -0.58
C GLU A 107 -0.42 2.11 0.92
N VAL A 108 0.10 0.96 1.38
CA VAL A 108 0.12 0.63 2.82
C VAL A 108 0.99 1.64 3.57
N TYR A 109 2.18 1.95 3.05
CA TYR A 109 3.08 2.95 3.63
C TYR A 109 2.43 4.34 3.65
N LYS A 110 1.84 4.77 2.52
CA LYS A 110 1.14 6.05 2.41
C LYS A 110 0.01 6.17 3.42
N ARG A 111 -0.80 5.12 3.60
CA ARG A 111 -1.86 5.09 4.61
C ARG A 111 -1.31 5.24 6.02
N SER A 112 -0.23 4.53 6.37
CA SER A 112 0.41 4.69 7.68
C SER A 112 0.96 6.10 7.90
N VAL A 113 1.46 6.77 6.85
CA VAL A 113 1.86 8.18 6.91
C VAL A 113 0.65 9.09 7.18
N LEU A 114 -0.47 8.87 6.49
CA LEU A 114 -1.71 9.63 6.69
C LEU A 114 -2.29 9.46 8.10
N GLU A 115 -2.21 8.25 8.65
CA GLU A 115 -2.62 7.94 10.04
C GLU A 115 -1.70 8.63 11.05
N ALA A 116 -0.39 8.59 10.83
CA ALA A 116 0.60 9.26 11.69
C ALA A 116 0.48 10.79 11.68
N MET A 117 0.03 11.38 10.56
CA MET A 117 -0.28 12.81 10.47
C MET A 117 -1.54 13.20 11.25
N GLY A 118 -2.47 12.25 11.43
CA GLY A 118 -3.76 12.50 12.05
C GLY A 118 -4.56 13.63 11.37
N PRO A 119 -5.50 14.28 12.09
CA PRO A 119 -6.30 15.37 11.54
C PRO A 119 -5.52 16.68 11.37
N THR A 120 -4.40 16.86 12.08
CA THR A 120 -3.61 18.09 12.07
C THR A 120 -2.66 18.22 10.89
N GLY A 121 -2.45 17.14 10.12
CA GLY A 121 -1.51 17.12 9.00
C GLY A 121 -0.03 17.16 9.39
N VAL A 122 0.27 17.00 10.68
CA VAL A 122 1.65 17.06 11.22
C VAL A 122 1.97 15.73 11.87
N ILE A 123 3.03 15.06 11.40
CA ILE A 123 3.54 13.83 12.01
C ILE A 123 4.18 14.17 13.35
N ARG A 124 3.65 13.57 14.40
CA ARG A 124 4.19 13.75 15.75
C ARG A 124 5.55 13.03 15.88
N PRO A 125 6.49 13.55 16.69
CA PRO A 125 7.83 12.99 16.82
C PRO A 125 7.86 11.49 17.13
N GLU A 126 6.91 11.01 17.94
CA GLU A 126 6.78 9.61 18.34
C GLU A 126 6.51 8.65 17.17
N PHE A 127 5.99 9.13 16.05
CA PHE A 127 5.70 8.31 14.87
C PHE A 127 6.81 8.34 13.82
N ARG A 128 7.83 9.20 13.97
CA ARG A 128 8.89 9.33 12.96
C ARG A 128 9.74 8.07 12.82
N GLU A 129 10.22 7.55 13.95
CA GLU A 129 11.05 6.33 13.98
C GLU A 129 10.25 5.07 13.56
N PRO A 130 9.02 4.84 14.06
CA PRO A 130 8.17 3.76 13.55
C PRO A 130 7.91 3.80 12.05
N LEU A 131 7.80 4.98 11.43
CA LEU A 131 7.64 5.11 9.98
C LEU A 131 8.92 4.76 9.21
N VAL A 132 10.10 5.06 9.78
CA VAL A 132 11.38 4.65 9.19
C VAL A 132 11.52 3.13 9.22
N ASP A 133 11.17 2.51 10.35
CA ASP A 133 11.19 1.05 10.51
C ASP A 133 10.18 0.38 9.59
N LEU A 134 8.97 0.95 9.48
CA LEU A 134 7.95 0.46 8.56
C LEU A 134 8.43 0.53 7.12
N ARG A 135 9.02 1.65 6.69
CA ARG A 135 9.60 1.79 5.35
C ARG A 135 10.64 0.71 5.07
N ALA A 136 11.57 0.50 6.01
CA ALA A 136 12.62 -0.50 5.88
C ALA A 136 12.03 -1.92 5.79
N ARG A 137 11.01 -2.22 6.60
CA ARG A 137 10.32 -3.52 6.57
C ARG A 137 9.56 -3.75 5.27
N LEU A 138 8.91 -2.72 4.72
CA LEU A 138 8.16 -2.84 3.46
C LEU A 138 9.05 -2.81 2.20
N GLY A 139 10.37 -2.69 2.36
CA GLY A 139 11.29 -2.65 1.21
C GLY A 139 11.15 -1.40 0.33
N VAL A 140 10.55 -0.32 0.85
CA VAL A 140 10.33 0.92 0.10
C VAL A 140 11.59 1.78 0.13
N THR A 141 12.06 2.22 -1.04
CA THR A 141 13.23 3.10 -1.16
C THR A 141 12.97 4.45 -0.51
N GLU A 142 14.02 5.15 -0.13
CA GLU A 142 13.87 6.48 0.49
C GLU A 142 13.23 7.48 -0.49
N ASP A 143 13.62 7.44 -1.76
CA ASP A 143 13.07 8.31 -2.79
C ASP A 143 11.58 8.06 -3.02
N ALA A 144 11.16 6.79 -3.08
CA ALA A 144 9.75 6.45 -3.21
C ALA A 144 8.96 6.83 -1.95
N ALA A 145 9.53 6.62 -0.76
CA ALA A 145 8.92 7.03 0.50
C ALA A 145 8.71 8.56 0.57
N ARG A 146 9.66 9.35 0.06
CA ARG A 146 9.52 10.82 -0.05
C ARG A 146 8.38 11.20 -0.99
N GLN A 147 8.25 10.54 -2.14
CA GLN A 147 7.14 10.79 -3.07
C GLN A 147 5.79 10.44 -2.44
N LEU A 148 5.67 9.25 -1.84
CA LEU A 148 4.47 8.81 -1.14
C LEU A 148 4.09 9.75 0.02
N PHE A 149 5.09 10.26 0.76
CA PHE A 149 4.88 11.25 1.80
C PHE A 149 4.33 12.56 1.23
N LEU A 150 4.91 13.08 0.14
CA LEU A 150 4.40 14.30 -0.50
C LEU A 150 2.97 14.12 -1.00
N ASP A 151 2.65 12.95 -1.54
CA ASP A 151 1.29 12.65 -1.99
C ASP A 151 0.31 12.52 -0.83
N ALA A 152 0.72 11.92 0.29
CA ALA A 152 -0.06 11.92 1.53
C ALA A 152 -0.29 13.36 2.06
N VAL A 153 0.72 14.23 2.01
CA VAL A 153 0.56 15.64 2.42
C VAL A 153 -0.45 16.34 1.51
N LYS A 154 -0.35 16.20 0.19
CA LYS A 154 -1.31 16.80 -0.75
C LYS A 154 -2.73 16.35 -0.45
N GLU A 155 -2.93 15.05 -0.28
CA GLU A 155 -4.23 14.45 0.05
C GLU A 155 -4.80 15.00 1.36
N ARG A 156 -3.94 15.22 2.36
CA ARG A 156 -4.34 15.81 3.64
C ARG A 156 -4.63 17.32 3.55
N MET A 157 -3.95 18.06 2.68
CA MET A 157 -4.13 19.51 2.53
C MET A 157 -5.47 19.88 1.90
N VAL A 158 -6.00 19.07 0.98
CA VAL A 158 -7.29 19.32 0.30
C VAL A 158 -8.42 19.63 1.29
N PRO A 159 -8.77 18.76 2.25
CA PRO A 159 -9.86 19.03 3.18
C PRO A 159 -9.59 20.25 4.08
N MET A 160 -8.33 20.49 4.47
CA MET A 160 -7.99 21.66 5.30
C MET A 160 -8.23 22.98 4.55
N VAL A 161 -7.91 23.03 3.25
CA VAL A 161 -8.18 24.21 2.43
C VAL A 161 -9.67 24.39 2.19
N GLU A 162 -10.41 23.30 1.97
CA GLU A 162 -11.87 23.34 1.85
C GLU A 162 -12.54 23.88 3.11
N ASP A 163 -12.11 23.43 4.30
CA ASP A 163 -12.59 23.93 5.58
C ASP A 163 -12.30 25.43 5.77
N LEU A 164 -11.09 25.87 5.41
CA LEU A 164 -10.72 27.29 5.43
C LEU A 164 -11.57 28.13 4.49
N VAL A 165 -11.87 27.63 3.29
CA VAL A 165 -12.76 28.32 2.34
C VAL A 165 -14.17 28.42 2.93
N LEU A 166 -14.69 27.35 3.53
CA LEU A 166 -16.00 27.37 4.17
C LEU A 166 -16.07 28.35 5.36
N GLU A 167 -15.01 28.43 6.17
CA GLU A 167 -14.92 29.40 7.26
C GLU A 167 -14.76 30.84 6.75
N LEU A 168 -13.99 31.05 5.68
CA LEU A 168 -13.87 32.35 5.02
C LEU A 168 -15.20 32.80 4.43
N GLU A 169 -15.94 31.91 3.77
CA GLU A 169 -17.29 32.20 3.27
C GLU A 169 -18.25 32.54 4.42
N ARG A 170 -18.16 31.84 5.57
CA ARG A 170 -18.94 32.16 6.77
C ARG A 170 -18.63 33.52 7.37
N THR A 171 -17.38 33.98 7.29
CA THR A 171 -16.92 35.25 7.87
C THR A 171 -17.08 36.43 6.92
N MET A 172 -16.99 36.23 5.61
CA MET A 172 -17.16 37.28 4.60
C MET A 172 -18.63 37.56 4.22
N LEU A 173 -19.55 36.61 4.43
CA LEU A 173 -20.96 36.78 4.09
C LEU A 173 -21.78 37.07 5.37
N ASN A 174 -22.42 38.25 5.45
CA ASN A 174 -23.48 38.48 6.43
C ASN A 174 -24.59 37.42 6.22
N GLN A 175 -25.22 36.93 7.30
CA GLN A 175 -26.19 35.80 7.28
C GLN A 175 -27.25 35.89 6.16
N GLN A 176 -27.61 37.10 5.71
CA GLN A 176 -28.53 37.37 4.61
C GLN A 176 -27.99 37.02 3.20
N GLN A 177 -26.68 37.17 2.95
CA GLN A 177 -26.06 36.85 1.65
C GLN A 177 -25.74 35.35 1.52
N LEU A 178 -25.42 34.68 2.63
CA LEU A 178 -25.29 33.22 2.72
C LEU A 178 -26.63 32.50 2.43
N ALA A 179 -27.73 33.04 2.94
CA ALA A 179 -29.08 32.52 2.67
C ALA A 179 -29.49 32.69 1.20
N GLN A 180 -29.17 33.83 0.56
CA GLN A 180 -29.47 34.05 -0.87
C GLN A 180 -28.65 33.15 -1.81
N LYS A 181 -27.37 32.90 -1.49
CA LYS A 181 -26.52 32.01 -2.32
C LYS A 181 -26.92 30.54 -2.17
N ARG A 182 -27.35 30.13 -0.97
CA ARG A 182 -27.88 28.77 -0.69
C ARG A 182 -29.32 28.54 -1.16
N GLN A 183 -30.13 29.60 -1.30
CA GLN A 183 -31.49 29.51 -1.85
C GLN A 183 -31.53 29.33 -3.37
N LYS A 184 -30.41 29.54 -4.08
CA LYS A 184 -30.39 29.37 -5.54
C LYS A 184 -30.09 27.94 -6.00
N ASP A 185 -29.62 27.08 -5.11
CA ASP A 185 -29.58 25.63 -5.36
C ASP A 185 -29.36 24.88 -4.05
N PHE A 186 -30.43 24.29 -3.52
CA PHE A 186 -30.52 23.03 -2.78
C PHE A 186 -31.89 23.02 -2.08
N GLY A 187 -32.75 22.12 -2.55
CA GLY A 187 -34.12 21.94 -2.10
C GLY A 187 -34.26 21.91 -0.58
N GLU A 188 -35.16 22.78 -0.11
CA GLU A 188 -36.11 22.62 0.99
C GLU A 188 -35.93 21.43 1.96
N ASP A 189 -34.80 21.27 2.67
CA ASP A 189 -34.77 20.31 3.81
C ASP A 189 -33.64 20.49 4.85
N VAL A 190 -33.17 21.72 5.12
CA VAL A 190 -32.09 21.94 6.14
C VAL A 190 -32.49 22.92 7.27
N PHE A 191 -33.78 23.21 7.46
CA PHE A 191 -34.24 24.04 8.60
C PHE A 191 -35.50 23.49 9.31
N LYS A 192 -35.57 22.18 9.55
CA LYS A 192 -36.45 21.59 10.57
C LYS A 192 -35.64 21.07 11.77
N SER A 193 -34.89 21.95 12.41
CA SER A 193 -34.42 21.71 13.77
C SER A 193 -34.41 23.03 14.54
N GLY A 194 -35.49 23.29 15.27
CA GLY A 194 -35.58 24.45 16.18
C GLY A 194 -36.95 25.09 16.30
N ARG A 195 -38.01 24.34 16.61
CA ARG A 195 -39.25 24.92 17.16
C ARG A 195 -39.33 24.63 18.66
N SER A 196 -38.68 25.48 19.44
CA SER A 196 -38.97 25.63 20.87
C SER A 196 -40.09 26.68 21.04
N GLY A 197 -41.24 26.21 21.52
CA GLY A 197 -42.10 26.92 22.48
C GLY A 197 -42.82 28.20 22.06
N ALA A 198 -44.11 28.09 21.75
CA ALA A 198 -45.13 29.09 22.11
C ALA A 198 -46.51 28.43 22.23
N GLY A 199 -46.68 27.59 23.26
CA GLY A 199 -47.98 27.02 23.63
C GLY A 199 -48.87 28.11 24.22
N LYS A 200 -49.81 28.61 23.44
CA LYS A 200 -50.85 29.54 23.88
C LYS A 200 -52.00 28.72 24.47
N LEU A 201 -52.14 28.76 25.80
CA LEU A 201 -53.30 28.24 26.52
C LEU A 201 -54.56 28.95 26.01
N GLY A 202 -55.43 28.21 25.32
CA GLY A 202 -56.77 28.62 24.94
C GLY A 202 -57.79 27.70 25.61
N ILE A 203 -58.55 28.25 26.54
CA ILE A 203 -59.76 27.65 27.12
C ILE A 203 -60.81 27.51 26.00
N GLY A 204 -61.43 26.34 25.93
CA GLY A 204 -62.54 25.98 25.05
C GLY A 204 -62.89 24.51 25.21
#